data_AF-A0AA87R9H2-F1
#
_entry.id   AF-A0AA87R9H2-F1
#
_cell.length_a   1.000
_cell.length_b   1.000
_cell.length_c   1.000
_cell.angle_alpha   90.00
_cell.angle_beta   90.00
_cell.angle_gamma   90.00
#
_symmetry.space_group_name_H-M   'P 1'
#
loop_
_entity.id
_entity.type
_entity.pdbx_description
1 polymer ?
#
loop_
_entity_poly.entity_id
_entity_poly.type
_entity_poly.pdbx_seq_one_letter_code
_entity_poly.pdbx_strand_id
1 'polypeptide(L)'
;MHTLRRAAALAAAAAMAAALAACTPASAEPEAATAGVAATGSTAAAEQAAPSAPDPLHAPVELDTTPISAEEYVERFSVTDGRSYGTDGLDEVNAEYREAARVFPFALPQGYAFPGETWLIGQNLPDGWHEGDGYAQAYVFWQKATAAAAYYDFRYRGGEGPGATVHLDALAEGYDSDVRAMYVDDPELTYLDEVVAPAREGNFDALYAEDLHHFLGNETYAAVLDRAGETIELGTEGYSLPVPDEAEVP
;
A
#
# COMPACT_ATOMS: atom_id res chain seq x y z
N MET A 1 -18.56 36.35 10.84
CA MET A 1 -17.66 37.25 10.07
C MET A 1 -16.27 36.62 10.10
N HIS A 2 -16.00 35.66 9.21
CA HIS A 2 -14.71 34.97 9.15
C HIS A 2 -13.85 35.59 8.06
N THR A 3 -12.74 36.19 8.47
CA THR A 3 -11.70 36.72 7.59
C THR A 3 -10.78 35.60 7.14
N LEU A 4 -10.85 35.28 5.84
CA LEU A 4 -9.84 34.57 5.06
C LEU A 4 -8.46 35.22 5.27
N ARG A 5 -7.46 34.42 5.65
CA ARG A 5 -6.04 34.77 5.51
C ARG A 5 -5.46 33.93 4.37
N ARG A 6 -5.26 34.59 3.22
CA ARG A 6 -4.36 34.19 2.14
C ARG A 6 -3.04 34.93 2.31
N ALA A 7 -1.93 34.23 2.11
CA ALA A 7 -0.56 34.66 1.69
C ALA A 7 0.45 33.70 2.36
N ALA A 8 1.51 33.20 1.72
CA ALA A 8 2.28 33.78 0.63
C ALA A 8 2.97 32.70 -0.22
N ALA A 9 3.06 32.97 -1.53
CA ALA A 9 4.00 32.34 -2.43
C ALA A 9 5.35 33.07 -2.37
N LEU A 10 6.46 32.35 -2.36
CA LEU A 10 7.79 32.85 -2.72
C LEU A 10 8.63 31.71 -3.31
N ALA A 11 9.19 31.98 -4.49
CA ALA A 11 9.94 31.07 -5.33
C ALA A 11 11.44 31.00 -4.96
N ALA A 12 12.09 29.90 -5.34
CA ALA A 12 13.53 29.87 -5.66
C ALA A 12 13.83 28.74 -6.66
N ALA A 13 14.86 28.95 -7.47
CA ALA A 13 15.04 28.35 -8.79
C ALA A 13 16.31 27.49 -8.92
N ALA A 14 16.33 26.72 -10.02
CA ALA A 14 17.46 26.44 -10.93
C ALA A 14 18.47 25.30 -10.64
N ALA A 15 18.35 24.25 -11.46
CA ALA A 15 19.24 23.89 -12.59
C ALA A 15 20.35 22.82 -12.45
N MET A 16 20.55 22.15 -13.61
CA MET A 16 21.67 21.32 -14.11
C MET A 16 21.70 19.83 -13.69
N ALA A 17 22.14 18.87 -14.51
CA ALA A 17 22.43 18.76 -15.95
C ALA A 17 22.67 17.26 -16.26
N ALA A 18 22.58 16.91 -17.53
CA ALA A 18 22.68 15.57 -18.11
C ALA A 18 24.05 14.87 -17.97
N ALA A 19 24.05 13.53 -18.06
CA ALA A 19 25.07 12.76 -18.79
C ALA A 19 24.59 11.36 -19.20
N LEU A 20 24.78 11.04 -20.49
CA LEU A 20 24.58 9.77 -21.17
C LEU A 20 25.68 8.75 -20.83
N ALA A 21 25.36 7.45 -20.85
CA ALA A 21 26.21 6.44 -21.50
C ALA A 21 25.44 5.12 -21.73
N ALA A 22 25.39 4.71 -23.00
CA ALA A 22 24.91 3.40 -23.45
C ALA A 22 26.05 2.36 -23.42
N CYS A 23 25.72 1.08 -23.21
CA CYS A 23 26.42 -0.05 -23.82
C CYS A 23 25.56 -1.33 -23.75
N THR A 24 25.15 -1.83 -24.93
CA THR A 24 24.68 -3.20 -25.22
C THR A 24 25.89 -4.12 -25.54
N PRO A 25 25.71 -5.38 -25.97
CA PRO A 25 25.25 -6.57 -25.24
C PRO A 25 26.30 -7.72 -25.33
N ALA A 26 26.06 -8.87 -24.69
CA ALA A 26 26.79 -10.11 -25.01
C ALA A 26 25.96 -11.38 -24.75
N SER A 27 25.88 -12.20 -25.81
CA SER A 27 25.14 -13.46 -25.95
C SER A 27 25.74 -14.62 -25.15
N ALA A 28 24.89 -15.58 -24.75
CA ALA A 28 25.23 -17.01 -24.71
C ALA A 28 23.94 -17.87 -24.69
N GLU A 29 23.61 -18.48 -25.83
CA GLU A 29 22.91 -19.78 -25.95
C GLU A 29 24.00 -20.87 -26.10
N PRO A 30 23.68 -22.18 -26.21
CA PRO A 30 22.70 -23.00 -25.49
C PRO A 30 23.38 -24.29 -24.94
N GLU A 31 22.73 -25.05 -24.07
CA GLU A 31 23.12 -26.45 -23.85
C GLU A 31 21.91 -27.38 -23.77
N ALA A 32 22.09 -28.55 -24.37
CA ALA A 32 21.07 -29.47 -24.82
C ALA A 32 20.94 -30.70 -23.90
N ALA A 33 19.85 -31.43 -24.13
CA ALA A 33 19.60 -32.83 -23.77
C ALA A 33 19.21 -33.08 -22.31
N THR A 34 18.29 -33.98 -21.96
CA THR A 34 17.99 -35.31 -22.52
C THR A 34 16.53 -35.71 -22.28
N ALA A 35 15.97 -36.45 -23.24
CA ALA A 35 14.78 -37.28 -23.07
C ALA A 35 15.03 -38.42 -22.05
N GLY A 36 14.08 -38.64 -21.16
CA GLY A 36 14.04 -39.77 -20.22
C GLY A 36 12.63 -40.33 -20.12
N VAL A 37 12.50 -41.61 -20.46
CA VAL A 37 11.26 -42.38 -20.62
C VAL A 37 10.79 -42.95 -19.27
N ALA A 38 9.46 -42.87 -19.06
CA ALA A 38 8.54 -43.70 -18.26
C ALA A 38 8.92 -44.16 -16.83
N ALA A 39 8.06 -43.78 -15.88
CA ALA A 39 7.68 -44.66 -14.77
C ALA A 39 6.19 -44.46 -14.45
N THR A 40 5.35 -45.41 -14.86
CA THR A 40 3.99 -45.60 -14.35
C THR A 40 4.08 -46.06 -12.89
N GLY A 41 3.85 -45.14 -11.96
CA GLY A 41 3.66 -45.40 -10.54
C GLY A 41 2.27 -44.96 -10.12
N SER A 42 1.35 -45.92 -10.07
CA SER A 42 0.01 -45.76 -9.50
C SER A 42 0.12 -45.59 -7.99
N THR A 43 0.02 -44.36 -7.49
CA THR A 43 -0.31 -44.08 -6.09
C THR A 43 -1.74 -43.57 -6.04
N ALA A 44 -2.59 -44.30 -5.32
CA ALA A 44 -3.94 -43.90 -5.00
C ALA A 44 -3.91 -42.50 -4.37
N ALA A 45 -4.45 -41.53 -5.10
CA ALA A 45 -4.69 -40.20 -4.57
C ALA A 45 -5.75 -40.34 -3.47
N ALA A 46 -5.37 -40.03 -2.24
CA ALA A 46 -6.32 -39.52 -1.29
C ALA A 46 -7.00 -38.32 -1.96
N GLU A 47 -8.32 -38.36 -2.07
CA GLU A 47 -9.14 -37.24 -2.48
C GLU A 47 -9.02 -36.17 -1.37
N GLN A 48 -7.89 -35.47 -1.36
CA GLN A 48 -7.78 -34.16 -0.76
C GLN A 48 -8.79 -33.32 -1.51
N ALA A 49 -9.87 -32.95 -0.81
CA ALA A 49 -10.76 -31.91 -1.26
C ALA A 49 -9.89 -30.78 -1.80
N ALA A 50 -10.01 -30.52 -3.10
CA ALA A 50 -9.36 -29.37 -3.70
C ALA A 50 -9.69 -28.16 -2.82
N PRO A 51 -8.71 -27.32 -2.45
CA PRO A 51 -9.05 -26.04 -1.84
C PRO A 51 -10.09 -25.41 -2.76
N SER A 52 -11.26 -25.09 -2.21
CA SER A 52 -12.32 -24.42 -2.95
C SER A 52 -11.65 -23.29 -3.71
N ALA A 53 -11.79 -23.29 -5.04
CA ALA A 53 -11.30 -22.19 -5.86
C ALA A 53 -11.83 -20.89 -5.23
N PRO A 54 -10.98 -19.86 -5.05
CA PRO A 54 -11.44 -18.59 -4.51
C PRO A 54 -12.67 -18.15 -5.29
N ASP A 55 -13.72 -17.76 -4.57
CA ASP A 55 -14.98 -17.32 -5.15
C ASP A 55 -14.67 -16.23 -6.21
N PRO A 56 -15.10 -16.39 -7.47
CA PRO A 56 -14.86 -15.39 -8.51
C PRO A 56 -15.45 -14.01 -8.19
N LEU A 57 -16.28 -13.87 -7.15
CA LEU A 57 -16.70 -12.58 -6.59
C LEU A 57 -15.59 -11.81 -5.84
N HIS A 58 -14.45 -12.45 -5.55
CA HIS A 58 -13.32 -11.83 -4.84
C HIS A 58 -12.04 -11.70 -5.67
N ALA A 59 -12.09 -11.97 -6.98
CA ALA A 59 -10.98 -11.59 -7.86
C ALA A 59 -10.93 -10.05 -7.93
N PRO A 60 -9.85 -9.40 -7.47
CA PRO A 60 -9.77 -7.94 -7.49
C PRO A 60 -9.92 -7.47 -8.94
N VAL A 61 -11.02 -6.76 -9.21
CA VAL A 61 -11.17 -6.01 -10.46
C VAL A 61 -10.08 -4.95 -10.45
N GLU A 62 -9.05 -5.15 -11.27
CA GLU A 62 -7.99 -4.16 -11.43
C GLU A 62 -8.62 -2.90 -12.02
N LEU A 63 -8.50 -1.79 -11.29
CA LEU A 63 -8.92 -0.50 -11.80
C LEU A 63 -7.87 0.00 -12.79
N ASP A 64 -8.28 0.30 -14.02
CA ASP A 64 -7.44 1.06 -14.94
C ASP A 64 -7.09 2.40 -14.29
N THR A 65 -5.80 2.61 -14.01
CA THR A 65 -5.32 3.85 -13.40
C THR A 65 -4.74 4.80 -14.44
N THR A 66 -5.05 6.08 -14.30
CA THR A 66 -4.47 7.19 -15.06
C THR A 66 -4.15 8.29 -14.04
N PRO A 67 -2.94 8.25 -13.44
CA PRO A 67 -2.56 9.21 -12.40
C PRO A 67 -2.66 10.65 -12.88
N ILE A 68 -3.22 11.52 -12.04
CA ILE A 68 -3.20 12.98 -12.21
C ILE A 68 -2.20 13.61 -11.25
N SER A 69 -2.00 14.93 -11.32
CA SER A 69 -1.11 15.60 -10.36
C SER A 69 -1.72 15.60 -8.95
N ALA A 70 -0.88 15.67 -7.92
CA ALA A 70 -1.34 15.80 -6.53
C ALA A 70 -2.22 17.06 -6.34
N GLU A 71 -1.87 18.19 -6.97
CA GLU A 71 -2.66 19.42 -6.93
C GLU A 71 -4.07 19.22 -7.55
N GLU A 72 -4.14 18.58 -8.72
CA GLU A 72 -5.42 18.29 -9.37
C GLU A 72 -6.25 17.29 -8.55
N TYR A 73 -5.60 16.31 -7.91
CA TYR A 73 -6.26 15.36 -7.02
C TYR A 73 -6.86 16.07 -5.80
N VAL A 74 -6.09 16.94 -5.15
CA VAL A 74 -6.57 17.75 -4.02
C VAL A 74 -7.70 18.67 -4.47
N GLU A 75 -7.57 19.38 -5.60
CA GLU A 75 -8.66 20.23 -6.12
C GLU A 75 -9.95 19.44 -6.32
N ARG A 76 -9.84 18.20 -6.81
CA ARG A 76 -10.99 17.34 -7.10
C ARG A 76 -11.64 16.75 -5.85
N PHE A 77 -10.85 16.35 -4.85
CA PHE A 77 -11.34 15.54 -3.72
C PHE A 77 -11.26 16.23 -2.34
N SER A 78 -10.78 17.48 -2.27
CA SER A 78 -10.70 18.26 -1.01
C SER A 78 -12.03 18.81 -0.52
N VAL A 79 -13.04 18.86 -1.39
CA VAL A 79 -14.37 19.36 -1.02
C VAL A 79 -15.23 18.18 -0.59
N THR A 80 -15.30 17.94 0.71
CA THR A 80 -16.31 17.06 1.31
C THR A 80 -17.19 17.88 2.23
N ASP A 81 -18.51 17.72 2.11
CA ASP A 81 -19.46 18.37 3.03
C ASP A 81 -19.58 17.59 4.35
N GLY A 82 -18.81 16.49 4.49
CA GLY A 82 -18.82 15.59 5.64
C GLY A 82 -20.17 14.91 5.83
N ARG A 83 -20.93 14.75 4.74
CA ARG A 83 -22.28 14.19 4.80
C ARG A 83 -22.21 12.73 5.25
N SER A 84 -23.00 12.38 6.26
CA SER A 84 -23.20 10.97 6.63
C SER A 84 -24.04 10.24 5.57
N TYR A 85 -23.55 9.08 5.14
CA TYR A 85 -24.28 8.09 4.36
C TYR A 85 -25.00 7.08 5.26
N GLY A 86 -24.70 7.05 6.56
CA GLY A 86 -25.26 6.12 7.52
C GLY A 86 -24.64 4.72 7.42
N THR A 87 -25.24 3.73 8.09
CA THR A 87 -24.69 2.37 8.17
C THR A 87 -24.76 1.59 6.85
N ASP A 88 -25.67 1.97 5.96
CA ASP A 88 -25.89 1.32 4.67
C ASP A 88 -25.10 1.99 3.52
N GLY A 89 -24.30 3.02 3.85
CA GLY A 89 -23.58 3.87 2.89
C GLY A 89 -22.37 3.25 2.18
N LEU A 90 -22.20 1.92 2.24
CA LEU A 90 -21.02 1.25 1.71
C LEU A 90 -20.92 1.36 0.19
N ASP A 91 -22.05 1.37 -0.53
CA ASP A 91 -22.08 1.50 -1.99
C ASP A 91 -21.57 2.89 -2.43
N GLU A 92 -21.93 3.93 -1.69
CA GLU A 92 -21.45 5.30 -1.89
C GLU A 92 -19.95 5.40 -1.63
N VAL A 93 -19.46 4.85 -0.51
CA VAL A 93 -18.02 4.80 -0.20
C VAL A 93 -17.23 4.01 -1.25
N ASN A 94 -17.78 2.89 -1.74
CA ASN A 94 -17.19 2.12 -2.82
C ASN A 94 -17.17 2.87 -4.15
N ALA A 95 -18.15 3.75 -4.41
CA ALA A 95 -18.15 4.61 -5.58
C ALA A 95 -17.06 5.69 -5.49
N GLU A 96 -16.96 6.37 -4.34
CA GLU A 96 -15.90 7.34 -4.05
C GLU A 96 -14.50 6.72 -4.19
N TYR A 97 -14.30 5.55 -3.57
CA TYR A 97 -13.04 4.82 -3.61
C TYR A 97 -12.61 4.51 -5.04
N ARG A 98 -13.52 3.95 -5.87
CA ARG A 98 -13.21 3.64 -7.27
C ARG A 98 -12.89 4.88 -8.09
N GLU A 99 -13.54 6.00 -7.80
CA GLU A 99 -13.24 7.27 -8.47
C GLU A 99 -11.84 7.76 -8.11
N ALA A 100 -11.51 7.82 -6.83
CA ALA A 100 -10.19 8.20 -6.33
C ALA A 100 -9.07 7.29 -6.84
N ALA A 101 -9.22 5.98 -6.69
CA ALA A 101 -8.21 4.99 -7.05
C ALA A 101 -7.83 5.05 -8.55
N ARG A 102 -8.77 5.34 -9.44
CA ARG A 102 -8.51 5.46 -10.90
C ARG A 102 -7.59 6.61 -11.25
N VAL A 103 -7.56 7.67 -10.46
CA VAL A 103 -6.76 8.87 -10.74
C VAL A 103 -5.75 9.15 -9.63
N PHE A 104 -5.44 8.16 -8.80
CA PHE A 104 -4.59 8.37 -7.65
C PHE A 104 -3.20 8.91 -8.06
N PRO A 105 -2.66 9.95 -7.40
CA PRO A 105 -1.54 10.71 -7.93
C PRO A 105 -0.19 10.03 -7.73
N PHE A 106 -0.10 9.10 -6.76
CA PHE A 106 1.13 8.38 -6.45
C PHE A 106 1.14 7.00 -7.08
N ALA A 107 2.30 6.60 -7.61
CA ALA A 107 2.48 5.28 -8.19
C ALA A 107 2.40 4.20 -7.10
N LEU A 108 1.77 3.07 -7.43
CA LEU A 108 1.85 1.86 -6.62
C LEU A 108 3.19 1.12 -6.87
N PRO A 109 3.66 0.32 -5.90
CA PRO A 109 4.79 -0.57 -6.12
C PRO A 109 4.55 -1.54 -7.28
N GLN A 110 5.63 -2.03 -7.87
CA GLN A 110 5.56 -2.96 -9.01
C GLN A 110 4.77 -4.23 -8.64
N GLY A 111 3.77 -4.59 -9.43
CA GLY A 111 2.94 -5.78 -9.20
C GLY A 111 1.72 -5.55 -8.30
N TYR A 112 1.59 -4.37 -7.70
CA TYR A 112 0.42 -3.96 -6.94
C TYR A 112 -0.62 -3.30 -7.84
N ALA A 113 -1.90 -3.48 -7.50
CA ALA A 113 -3.02 -2.83 -8.15
C ALA A 113 -4.08 -2.46 -7.10
N PHE A 114 -4.78 -1.34 -7.30
CA PHE A 114 -5.93 -1.01 -6.47
C PHE A 114 -7.01 -2.09 -6.62
N PRO A 115 -7.61 -2.57 -5.51
CA PRO A 115 -8.78 -3.42 -5.58
C PRO A 115 -9.98 -2.67 -6.17
N GLY A 116 -11.02 -3.41 -6.55
CA GLY A 116 -12.24 -2.82 -7.12
C GLY A 116 -13.15 -2.14 -6.11
N GLU A 117 -12.98 -2.43 -4.82
CA GLU A 117 -13.84 -1.96 -3.72
C GLU A 117 -12.97 -1.62 -2.51
N THR A 118 -13.49 -0.77 -1.62
CA THR A 118 -12.87 -0.53 -0.32
C THR A 118 -12.96 -1.79 0.54
N TRP A 119 -11.98 -1.97 1.40
CA TRP A 119 -11.77 -3.19 2.18
C TRP A 119 -12.22 -3.05 3.64
N LEU A 120 -12.69 -1.88 4.07
CA LEU A 120 -13.32 -1.69 5.39
C LEU A 120 -14.74 -2.29 5.48
N ILE A 121 -15.06 -3.26 4.62
CA ILE A 121 -16.25 -4.11 4.77
C ILE A 121 -16.12 -4.85 6.10
N GLY A 122 -16.80 -4.38 7.14
CA GLY A 122 -16.87 -5.06 8.44
C GLY A 122 -16.31 -4.30 9.64
N GLN A 123 -15.71 -3.12 9.46
CA GLN A 123 -15.64 -2.18 10.58
C GLN A 123 -17.03 -1.56 10.71
N ASN A 124 -17.84 -2.07 11.63
CA ASN A 124 -19.05 -1.38 12.08
C ASN A 124 -18.62 -0.05 12.70
N LEU A 125 -18.36 0.95 11.86
CA LEU A 125 -18.08 2.30 12.32
C LEU A 125 -19.31 2.72 13.14
N PRO A 126 -19.15 3.00 14.44
CA PRO A 126 -20.28 3.30 15.32
C PRO A 126 -21.09 4.51 14.82
N ASP A 127 -20.46 5.38 14.04
CA ASP A 127 -21.05 6.58 13.45
C ASP A 127 -21.49 6.40 11.99
N GLY A 128 -21.33 5.20 11.42
CA GLY A 128 -21.62 4.89 10.02
C GLY A 128 -20.59 5.46 9.03
N TRP A 129 -20.94 5.42 7.75
CA TRP A 129 -20.10 5.90 6.65
C TRP A 129 -20.33 7.39 6.37
N HIS A 130 -19.29 8.06 5.90
CA HIS A 130 -19.29 9.48 5.57
C HIS A 130 -18.69 9.75 4.19
N GLU A 131 -19.12 10.85 3.59
CA GLU A 131 -18.52 11.39 2.39
C GLU A 131 -17.03 11.67 2.58
N GLY A 132 -16.22 11.14 1.67
CA GLY A 132 -14.76 11.24 1.71
C GLY A 132 -14.08 10.00 2.27
N ASP A 133 -14.82 9.10 2.94
CA ASP A 133 -14.27 7.84 3.44
C ASP A 133 -13.67 7.03 2.28
N GLY A 134 -14.29 7.01 1.11
CA GLY A 134 -13.75 6.26 -0.04
C GLY A 134 -12.43 6.82 -0.54
N TYR A 135 -12.29 8.15 -0.55
CA TYR A 135 -11.04 8.81 -0.97
C TYR A 135 -9.92 8.57 0.04
N ALA A 136 -10.23 8.64 1.34
CA ALA A 136 -9.30 8.32 2.41
C ALA A 136 -8.81 6.87 2.29
N GLN A 137 -9.70 5.94 1.95
CA GLN A 137 -9.33 4.53 1.75
C GLN A 137 -8.40 4.30 0.56
N ALA A 138 -8.51 5.09 -0.51
CA ALA A 138 -7.54 5.03 -1.61
C ALA A 138 -6.15 5.46 -1.16
N TYR A 139 -6.06 6.54 -0.36
CA TYR A 139 -4.79 6.98 0.22
C TYR A 139 -4.19 5.94 1.17
N VAL A 140 -4.98 5.42 2.11
CA VAL A 140 -4.54 4.41 3.07
C VAL A 140 -4.09 3.13 2.36
N PHE A 141 -4.79 2.71 1.30
CA PHE A 141 -4.37 1.57 0.48
C PHE A 141 -2.97 1.79 -0.10
N TRP A 142 -2.75 2.94 -0.75
CA TRP A 142 -1.45 3.26 -1.34
C TRP A 142 -0.33 3.30 -0.30
N GLN A 143 -0.56 3.93 0.86
CA GLN A 143 0.41 3.99 1.95
C GLN A 143 0.80 2.58 2.40
N LYS A 144 -0.20 1.75 2.73
CA LYS A 144 0.05 0.40 3.24
C LYS A 144 0.67 -0.53 2.19
N ALA A 145 0.27 -0.43 0.92
CA ALA A 145 0.90 -1.15 -0.18
C ALA A 145 2.39 -0.78 -0.33
N THR A 146 2.71 0.51 -0.26
CA THR A 146 4.09 1.00 -0.37
C THR A 146 4.94 0.60 0.84
N ALA A 147 4.35 0.63 2.05
CA ALA A 147 5.00 0.12 3.25
C ALA A 147 5.26 -1.39 3.19
N ALA A 148 4.31 -2.17 2.67
CA ALA A 148 4.47 -3.60 2.50
C ALA A 148 5.61 -3.93 1.51
N ALA A 149 5.68 -3.23 0.37
CA ALA A 149 6.77 -3.39 -0.59
C ALA A 149 8.14 -2.99 0.02
N ALA A 150 8.21 -1.89 0.77
CA ALA A 150 9.42 -1.49 1.50
C ALA A 150 9.88 -2.59 2.47
N TYR A 151 8.96 -3.12 3.28
CA TYR A 151 9.25 -4.20 4.22
C TYR A 151 9.71 -5.48 3.50
N TYR A 152 9.03 -5.86 2.41
CA TYR A 152 9.37 -7.05 1.66
C TYR A 152 10.76 -6.95 1.03
N ASP A 153 11.08 -5.84 0.38
CA ASP A 153 12.41 -5.60 -0.19
C ASP A 153 13.51 -5.65 0.87
N PHE A 154 13.26 -5.04 2.03
CA PHE A 154 14.18 -5.12 3.16
C PHE A 154 14.39 -6.56 3.63
N ARG A 155 13.28 -7.29 3.88
CA ARG A 155 13.34 -8.61 4.51
C ARG A 155 13.87 -9.70 3.59
N TYR A 156 13.52 -9.66 2.30
CA TYR A 156 13.72 -10.80 1.39
C TYR A 156 14.68 -10.51 0.23
N ARG A 157 14.97 -9.23 -0.08
CA ARG A 157 15.88 -8.87 -1.20
C ARG A 157 17.22 -8.28 -0.76
N GLY A 158 17.55 -8.37 0.53
CA GLY A 158 18.92 -8.17 1.02
C GLY A 158 19.14 -6.97 1.95
N GLY A 159 18.14 -6.52 2.71
CA GLY A 159 18.28 -5.45 3.70
C GLY A 159 18.10 -4.06 3.09
N GLU A 160 18.91 -3.08 3.52
CA GLU A 160 18.94 -1.66 3.06
C GLU A 160 19.35 -1.49 1.57
N GLY A 161 18.90 -2.41 0.70
CA GLY A 161 19.06 -2.30 -0.72
C GLY A 161 18.26 -1.12 -1.29
N PRO A 162 18.62 -0.65 -2.49
CA PRO A 162 17.98 0.50 -3.11
C PRO A 162 16.46 0.36 -3.30
N GLY A 163 15.92 -0.87 -3.32
CA GLY A 163 14.47 -1.11 -3.42
C GLY A 163 13.68 -0.61 -2.21
N ALA A 164 14.09 -0.99 -1.00
CA ALA A 164 13.43 -0.54 0.23
C ALA A 164 13.50 0.99 0.39
N THR A 165 14.66 1.59 0.10
CA THR A 165 14.83 3.05 0.14
C THR A 165 13.90 3.76 -0.83
N VAL A 166 13.75 3.27 -2.07
CA VAL A 166 12.84 3.87 -3.07
C VAL A 166 11.39 3.89 -2.57
N HIS A 167 10.93 2.80 -1.93
CA HIS A 167 9.59 2.75 -1.36
C HIS A 167 9.42 3.66 -0.14
N LEU A 168 10.43 3.76 0.73
CA LEU A 168 10.43 4.69 1.86
C LEU A 168 10.53 6.16 1.43
N ASP A 169 11.16 6.46 0.30
CA ASP A 169 11.16 7.79 -0.31
C ASP A 169 9.78 8.14 -0.89
N ALA A 170 9.15 7.21 -1.59
CA ALA A 170 7.79 7.38 -2.09
C ALA A 170 6.77 7.58 -0.95
N LEU A 171 6.90 6.83 0.14
CA LEU A 171 6.10 7.01 1.35
C LEU A 171 6.31 8.41 1.95
N ALA A 172 7.57 8.83 2.10
CA ALA A 172 7.87 10.14 2.66
C ALA A 172 7.30 11.27 1.80
N GLU A 173 7.44 11.19 0.47
CA GLU A 173 6.90 12.18 -0.47
C GLU A 173 5.37 12.25 -0.42
N GLY A 174 4.69 11.10 -0.49
CA GLY A 174 3.23 11.10 -0.45
C GLY A 174 2.67 11.50 0.92
N TYR A 175 3.37 11.18 2.00
CA TYR A 175 2.98 11.62 3.34
C TYR A 175 3.22 13.12 3.55
N ASP A 176 4.31 13.71 3.06
CA ASP A 176 4.56 15.16 3.13
C ASP A 176 3.64 15.98 2.19
N SER A 177 2.80 15.32 1.39
CA SER A 177 1.92 15.98 0.43
C SER A 177 0.61 16.52 1.03
N ASP A 178 0.00 17.49 0.33
CA ASP A 178 -1.36 17.97 0.61
C ASP A 178 -2.43 16.87 0.46
N VAL A 179 -2.13 15.78 -0.27
CA VAL A 179 -3.07 14.66 -0.44
C VAL A 179 -3.31 13.95 0.90
N ARG A 180 -2.26 13.72 1.68
CA ARG A 180 -2.36 13.12 3.01
C ARG A 180 -3.10 14.03 3.99
N ALA A 181 -2.84 15.33 3.94
CA ALA A 181 -3.45 16.32 4.83
C ALA A 181 -4.99 16.40 4.70
N MET A 182 -5.57 15.86 3.60
CA MET A 182 -7.02 15.73 3.47
C MET A 182 -7.62 14.64 4.38
N TYR A 183 -6.84 13.63 4.77
CA TYR A 183 -7.36 12.39 5.37
C TYR A 183 -6.70 12.02 6.69
N VAL A 184 -5.52 12.56 7.01
CA VAL A 184 -4.76 12.25 8.21
C VAL A 184 -4.43 13.53 8.97
N ASP A 185 -4.91 13.61 10.21
CA ASP A 185 -4.59 14.71 11.14
C ASP A 185 -3.24 14.45 11.82
N ASP A 186 -2.17 14.72 11.07
CA ASP A 186 -0.78 14.68 11.57
C ASP A 186 -0.02 15.94 11.11
N PRO A 187 -0.28 17.12 11.72
CA PRO A 187 0.36 18.36 11.32
C PRO A 187 1.86 18.41 11.66
N GLU A 188 2.32 17.56 12.57
CA GLU A 188 3.72 17.49 13.01
C GLU A 188 4.54 16.49 12.19
N LEU A 189 3.90 15.73 11.30
CA LEU A 189 4.52 14.68 10.48
C LEU A 189 5.18 13.60 11.35
N THR A 190 4.57 13.27 12.48
CA THR A 190 5.11 12.27 13.43
C THR A 190 5.31 10.92 12.76
N TYR A 191 4.48 10.55 11.77
CA TYR A 191 4.68 9.33 10.99
C TYR A 191 6.04 9.30 10.28
N LEU A 192 6.52 10.43 9.75
CA LEU A 192 7.82 10.47 9.09
C LEU A 192 8.96 10.21 10.08
N ASP A 193 8.87 10.81 11.26
CA ASP A 193 9.92 10.74 12.28
C ASP A 193 9.89 9.43 13.09
N GLU A 194 8.71 8.88 13.35
CA GLU A 194 8.52 7.72 14.22
C GLU A 194 8.37 6.40 13.44
N VAL A 195 7.99 6.46 12.16
CA VAL A 195 7.74 5.26 11.33
C VAL A 195 8.72 5.16 10.18
N VAL A 196 8.82 6.19 9.34
CA VAL A 196 9.67 6.13 8.13
C VAL A 196 11.15 6.26 8.46
N ALA A 197 11.53 7.20 9.34
CA ALA A 197 12.94 7.42 9.68
C ALA A 197 13.58 6.19 10.35
N PRO A 198 12.96 5.51 11.34
CA PRO A 198 13.51 4.26 11.87
C PRO A 198 13.62 3.15 10.82
N ALA A 199 12.65 3.03 9.91
CA ALA A 199 12.70 2.05 8.83
C ALA A 199 13.89 2.28 7.88
N ARG A 200 14.25 3.55 7.64
CA ARG A 200 15.47 3.89 6.87
C ARG A 200 16.76 3.48 7.56
N GLU A 201 16.75 3.35 8.89
CA GLU A 201 17.85 2.84 9.71
C GLU A 201 17.77 1.30 9.90
N GLY A 202 16.88 0.63 9.16
CA GLY A 202 16.69 -0.81 9.23
C GLY A 202 15.78 -1.29 10.35
N ASN A 203 15.19 -0.38 11.14
CA ASN A 203 14.20 -0.72 12.17
C ASN A 203 12.77 -0.60 11.62
N PHE A 204 12.22 -1.72 11.16
CA PHE A 204 10.88 -1.79 10.55
C PHE A 204 9.75 -2.01 11.56
N ASP A 205 10.01 -2.01 12.86
CA ASP A 205 9.02 -2.41 13.87
C ASP A 205 7.79 -1.47 13.88
N ALA A 206 8.02 -0.16 13.81
CA ALA A 206 6.95 0.83 13.75
C ALA A 206 6.17 0.74 12.42
N LEU A 207 6.87 0.63 11.28
CA LEU A 207 6.24 0.47 9.95
C LEU A 207 5.39 -0.80 9.92
N TYR A 208 5.89 -1.89 10.50
CA TYR A 208 5.16 -3.13 10.58
C TYR A 208 3.91 -2.99 11.45
N ALA A 209 4.02 -2.38 12.62
CA ALA A 209 2.89 -2.21 13.54
C ALA A 209 1.79 -1.31 12.95
N GLU A 210 2.15 -0.14 12.41
CA GLU A 210 1.21 0.85 11.89
C GLU A 210 0.58 0.42 10.55
N ASP A 211 1.43 -0.02 9.61
CA ASP A 211 0.99 -0.23 8.23
C ASP A 211 0.67 -1.68 7.91
N LEU A 212 1.55 -2.62 8.29
CA LEU A 212 1.45 -4.00 7.84
C LEU A 212 0.57 -4.88 8.73
N HIS A 213 0.58 -4.72 10.05
CA HIS A 213 -0.13 -5.63 10.96
C HIS A 213 -1.63 -5.70 10.64
N HIS A 214 -2.24 -4.54 10.40
CA HIS A 214 -3.64 -4.44 10.00
C HIS A 214 -3.89 -4.87 8.54
N PHE A 215 -2.89 -4.68 7.67
CA PHE A 215 -2.97 -5.02 6.25
C PHE A 215 -2.91 -6.53 6.02
N LEU A 216 -1.98 -7.22 6.67
CA LEU A 216 -1.77 -8.67 6.56
C LEU A 216 -2.89 -9.49 7.21
N GLY A 217 -3.66 -8.89 8.12
CA GLY A 217 -4.84 -9.53 8.72
C GLY A 217 -6.04 -9.67 7.77
N ASN A 218 -5.97 -9.14 6.55
CA ASN A 218 -7.07 -9.15 5.58
C ASN A 218 -6.74 -10.01 4.34
N GLU A 219 -7.65 -10.92 3.97
CA GLU A 219 -7.48 -11.84 2.84
C GLU A 219 -7.33 -11.12 1.49
N THR A 220 -7.96 -9.96 1.32
CA THR A 220 -7.86 -9.13 0.10
C THR A 220 -6.44 -8.62 -0.10
N TYR A 221 -5.79 -8.21 0.99
CA TYR A 221 -4.40 -7.75 0.94
C TYR A 221 -3.42 -8.90 0.78
N ALA A 222 -3.68 -10.06 1.40
CA ALA A 222 -2.90 -11.26 1.13
C ALA A 222 -2.92 -11.61 -0.38
N ALA A 223 -4.05 -11.44 -1.07
CA ALA A 223 -4.12 -11.65 -2.51
C ALA A 223 -3.35 -10.60 -3.35
N VAL A 224 -3.30 -9.34 -2.89
CA VAL A 224 -2.49 -8.28 -3.52
C VAL A 224 -1.00 -8.63 -3.38
N LEU A 225 -0.59 -9.03 -2.18
CA LEU A 225 0.78 -9.44 -1.88
C LEU A 225 1.19 -10.69 -2.67
N ASP A 226 0.35 -11.72 -2.71
CA ASP A 226 0.60 -12.93 -3.49
C ASP A 226 0.78 -12.62 -4.98
N ARG A 227 -0.03 -11.71 -5.54
CA ARG A 227 0.11 -11.25 -6.93
C ARG A 227 1.42 -10.49 -7.17
N ALA A 228 1.83 -9.65 -6.24
CA ALA A 228 3.12 -8.97 -6.29
C ALA A 228 4.31 -9.96 -6.20
N GLY A 229 4.04 -11.25 -5.94
CA GLY A 229 5.06 -12.26 -5.67
C GLY A 229 5.64 -12.13 -4.27
N GLU A 230 4.95 -11.40 -3.40
CA GLU A 230 5.39 -11.02 -2.07
C GLU A 230 4.65 -11.88 -1.04
N THR A 231 5.02 -13.15 -0.92
CA THR A 231 4.50 -13.99 0.15
C THR A 231 5.19 -13.61 1.46
N ILE A 232 4.55 -12.76 2.24
CA ILE A 232 4.95 -12.51 3.63
C ILE A 232 4.41 -13.68 4.43
N GLU A 233 5.25 -14.68 4.73
CA GLU A 233 4.91 -15.66 5.75
C GLU A 233 4.72 -14.87 7.05
N LEU A 234 3.46 -14.80 7.52
CA LEU A 234 3.13 -14.39 8.88
C LEU A 234 3.73 -15.43 9.81
N GLY A 235 5.05 -15.35 10.00
CA GLY A 235 5.78 -16.23 10.87
C GLY A 235 5.21 -16.08 12.26
N THR A 236 4.95 -17.21 12.92
CA THR A 236 4.90 -17.31 14.39
C THR A 236 6.22 -16.86 15.05
N GLU A 237 7.18 -16.35 14.28
CA GLU A 237 8.47 -15.85 14.71
C GLU A 237 8.37 -14.36 15.10
N GLY A 238 8.17 -14.13 16.39
CA GLY A 238 9.06 -13.20 17.10
C GLY A 238 8.70 -11.72 17.16
N TYR A 239 7.59 -11.25 16.59
CA TYR A 239 7.06 -9.93 16.95
C TYR A 239 6.19 -10.04 18.21
N SER A 240 6.84 -10.29 19.35
CA SER A 240 6.27 -9.84 20.62
C SER A 240 6.37 -8.33 20.62
N LEU A 241 5.26 -7.64 20.33
CA LEU A 241 5.12 -6.27 20.79
C LEU A 241 5.53 -6.27 22.28
N PRO A 242 6.44 -5.39 22.74
CA PRO A 242 6.65 -5.24 24.16
C PRO A 242 5.29 -4.93 24.76
N VAL A 243 4.75 -5.88 25.53
CA VAL A 243 3.60 -5.60 26.39
C VAL A 243 4.09 -4.43 27.24
N PRO A 244 3.46 -3.24 27.18
CA PRO A 244 3.85 -2.16 28.05
C PRO A 244 3.80 -2.72 29.46
N ASP A 245 4.97 -2.73 30.12
CA ASP A 245 5.08 -3.16 31.50
C ASP A 245 3.98 -2.42 32.25
N GLU A 246 3.12 -3.16 32.97
CA GLU A 246 2.11 -2.59 33.85
C GLU A 246 2.87 -1.85 34.97
N ALA A 247 3.45 -0.70 34.63
CA ALA A 247 4.05 0.22 35.53
C ALA A 247 2.89 0.85 36.30
N GLU A 248 2.60 0.19 37.43
CA GLU A 248 2.01 0.72 38.65
C GLU A 248 1.38 2.09 38.46
N VAL A 249 0.06 2.08 38.23
CA VAL A 249 -0.79 3.23 38.52
C VAL A 249 -0.61 3.53 40.02
N PRO A 250 -0.14 4.74 40.42
CA PRO A 250 -0.04 5.13 41.82
C PRO A 250 -1.42 5.28 42.48
#